data_AF-A0A1C2J9B1-F1
#
_entry.id   AF-A0A1C2J9B1-F1
#
_cell.length_a   1.000
_cell.length_b   1.000
_cell.length_c   1.000
_cell.angle_alpha   90.00
_cell.angle_beta   90.00
_cell.angle_gamma   90.00
#
_symmetry.space_group_name_H-M   'P 1'
#
loop_
_entity.id
_entity.type
_entity.pdbx_description
1 polymer ?
#
loop_
_entity_poly.entity_id
_entity_poly.type
_entity_poly.pdbx_seq_one_letter_code
_entity_poly.pdbx_strand_id
1 'polypeptide(L)'
;MAAEKQTAAEIVADQIISMIHDPSGVPSWRKPWTPPPGPRAPINALTEKPYRGGNAIVMALGRFEGQPSLFATFNQWKAIGERESLNLFVKKGEKSTPILIPIFKKDEDRLDENNEPLAGGEPQKRLVGTKLAFGFHIFQTQEGEAFFERQYGNLPPPQWDTDTIWPTLKSRVEDIAKLTIVASNQACYDPNTHEIFMPKPGQFESAGQFYATVLHELTHATEKMDEAFQKSIRDNKLTGKDENAYCELRAELGSLLLAQTMGLPMETTSTASYIEGWGLRHFADNHKKMILQAANYAQNAVDIVCTPEFMLALQERRNETIQPAVNQDFALHLQDAAVDLSITPADLKAGKRYTFTADPGHGWLVVPTRDIALLGIAQDITPYSYLSPRGGKAYLEEDVDAPRFVAAYAKRYGLDENALWRKIAITHDIDRQATCRSYAPFDLAALNMEHPLGREQSFISRQTFSAPPDIPPSNLSFSTRMTKP
;
A
#
# COMPACT_ATOMS: atom_id res chain seq x y z
N MET A 1 -3.95 28.06 -38.62
CA MET A 1 -3.41 28.19 -37.25
C MET A 1 -2.89 26.83 -36.84
N ALA A 2 -1.61 26.70 -36.48
CA ALA A 2 -1.11 25.45 -35.91
C ALA A 2 -1.86 25.22 -34.60
N ALA A 3 -2.50 24.07 -34.42
CA ALA A 3 -3.11 23.72 -33.15
C ALA A 3 -2.02 23.77 -32.07
N GLU A 4 -2.24 24.57 -31.03
CA GLU A 4 -1.30 24.70 -29.93
C GLU A 4 -1.09 23.31 -29.31
N LYS A 5 0.17 22.88 -29.22
CA LYS A 5 0.48 21.52 -28.75
C LYS A 5 0.22 21.46 -27.26
N GLN A 6 -0.77 20.67 -26.87
CA GLN A 6 -1.16 20.46 -25.49
C GLN A 6 0.03 20.07 -24.59
N THR A 7 0.12 20.70 -23.42
CA THR A 7 1.16 20.41 -22.42
C THR A 7 0.91 19.08 -21.71
N ALA A 8 1.95 18.50 -21.11
CA ALA A 8 1.82 17.26 -20.33
C ALA A 8 0.80 17.40 -19.19
N ALA A 9 0.84 18.55 -18.49
CA ALA A 9 -0.09 18.87 -17.40
C ALA A 9 -1.54 18.91 -17.90
N GLU A 10 -1.80 19.54 -19.04
CA GLU A 10 -3.14 19.59 -19.61
C GLU A 10 -3.65 18.21 -20.03
N ILE A 11 -2.79 17.30 -20.48
CA ILE A 11 -3.18 15.92 -20.84
C ILE A 11 -3.66 15.17 -19.60
N VAL A 12 -2.94 15.27 -18.48
CA VAL A 12 -3.35 14.61 -17.23
C VAL A 12 -4.59 15.27 -16.63
N ALA A 13 -4.69 16.60 -16.70
CA ALA A 13 -5.89 17.31 -16.27
C ALA A 13 -7.12 16.87 -17.06
N ASP A 14 -7.02 16.75 -18.39
CA ASP A 14 -8.12 16.26 -19.23
C ASP A 14 -8.54 14.84 -18.88
N GLN A 15 -7.59 13.98 -18.50
CA GLN A 15 -7.91 12.63 -18.07
C GLN A 15 -8.77 12.65 -16.80
N ILE A 16 -8.42 13.49 -15.82
CA ILE A 16 -9.22 13.67 -14.60
C ILE A 16 -10.58 14.29 -14.91
N ILE A 17 -10.62 15.33 -15.76
CA ILE A 17 -11.87 15.97 -16.20
C ILE A 17 -12.79 14.96 -16.90
N SER A 18 -12.24 14.13 -17.78
CA SER A 18 -13.01 13.09 -18.48
C SER A 18 -13.64 12.08 -17.51
N MET A 19 -12.97 11.79 -16.39
CA MET A 19 -13.48 10.93 -15.33
C MET A 19 -14.61 11.62 -14.54
N ILE A 20 -14.48 12.92 -14.25
CA ILE A 20 -15.54 13.74 -13.61
C ILE A 20 -16.81 13.79 -14.48
N HIS A 21 -16.65 13.82 -15.80
CA HIS A 21 -17.75 13.86 -16.76
C HIS A 21 -18.39 12.50 -17.06
N ASP A 22 -17.86 11.39 -16.53
CA ASP A 22 -18.41 10.08 -16.81
C ASP A 22 -19.88 9.99 -16.34
N PRO A 23 -20.86 9.85 -17.26
CA PRO A 23 -22.28 9.88 -16.95
C PRO A 23 -22.76 8.60 -16.26
N SER A 24 -21.91 7.59 -16.09
CA SER A 24 -22.22 6.47 -15.19
C SER A 24 -22.39 6.93 -13.74
N GLY A 25 -21.96 8.17 -13.39
CA GLY A 25 -22.33 8.91 -12.16
C GLY A 25 -21.83 8.29 -10.85
N VAL A 26 -21.40 7.04 -10.93
CA VAL A 26 -20.83 6.22 -9.90
C VAL A 26 -19.39 6.03 -10.32
N PRO A 27 -18.42 6.72 -9.69
CA PRO A 27 -17.06 6.26 -9.77
C PRO A 27 -17.08 4.77 -9.38
N SER A 28 -16.44 3.92 -10.18
CA SER A 28 -16.84 2.51 -10.35
C SER A 28 -16.69 1.62 -9.10
N TRP A 29 -16.30 2.19 -7.95
CA TRP A 29 -15.92 1.52 -6.71
C TRP A 29 -17.08 0.81 -6.01
N ARG A 30 -18.32 0.97 -6.49
CA ARG A 30 -19.46 0.12 -6.10
C ARG A 30 -19.49 -1.20 -6.86
N LYS A 31 -18.45 -2.01 -6.71
CA LYS A 31 -18.51 -3.40 -7.14
C LYS A 31 -18.88 -4.27 -5.94
N PRO A 32 -19.88 -5.17 -6.04
CA PRO A 32 -20.40 -5.96 -4.92
C PRO A 32 -19.45 -7.09 -4.48
N TRP A 33 -18.18 -7.01 -4.82
CA TRP A 33 -17.17 -8.03 -4.53
C TRP A 33 -15.95 -7.41 -3.85
N THR A 34 -15.41 -8.14 -2.88
CA THR A 34 -14.14 -7.80 -2.24
C THR A 34 -13.02 -7.82 -3.28
N PRO A 35 -12.15 -6.80 -3.34
CA PRO A 35 -11.03 -6.78 -4.25
C PRO A 35 -10.02 -7.87 -3.88
N PRO A 36 -9.22 -8.33 -4.85
CA PRO A 36 -8.13 -9.25 -4.57
C PRO A 36 -7.09 -8.59 -3.64
N PRO A 37 -6.28 -9.41 -2.94
CA PRO A 37 -5.20 -8.90 -2.10
C PRO A 37 -4.18 -8.08 -2.89
N GLY A 38 -3.49 -7.17 -2.19
CA GLY A 38 -2.40 -6.36 -2.77
C GLY A 38 -2.62 -4.85 -2.65
N PRO A 39 -1.78 -4.04 -3.33
CA PRO A 39 -1.75 -2.60 -3.14
C PRO A 39 -3.07 -1.92 -3.53
N ARG A 40 -3.61 -1.11 -2.63
CA ARG A 40 -4.83 -0.31 -2.86
C ARG A 40 -4.53 1.08 -3.40
N ALA A 41 -3.51 1.73 -2.83
CA ALA A 41 -2.93 2.93 -3.43
C ALA A 41 -2.15 2.55 -4.70
N PRO A 42 -2.20 3.35 -5.77
CA PRO A 42 -1.34 3.15 -6.93
C PRO A 42 0.13 3.21 -6.56
N ILE A 43 0.87 2.13 -6.84
CA ILE A 43 2.31 2.07 -6.63
C ILE A 43 3.05 1.78 -7.94
N ASN A 44 4.28 2.29 -8.03
CA ASN A 44 5.18 1.90 -9.10
C ASN A 44 5.77 0.51 -8.80
N ALA A 45 5.53 -0.48 -9.65
CA ALA A 45 5.95 -1.86 -9.40
C ALA A 45 7.48 -2.08 -9.41
N LEU A 46 8.25 -1.14 -10.00
CA LEU A 46 9.72 -1.24 -9.98
C LEU A 46 10.31 -0.58 -8.73
N THR A 47 9.86 0.63 -8.40
CA THR A 47 10.41 1.40 -7.27
C THR A 47 9.70 1.14 -5.95
N GLU A 48 8.54 0.48 -6.00
CA GLU A 48 7.66 0.16 -4.86
C GLU A 48 7.18 1.43 -4.12
N LYS A 49 7.25 2.58 -4.79
CA LYS A 49 6.82 3.87 -4.23
C LYS A 49 5.39 4.17 -4.64
N PRO A 50 4.54 4.65 -3.72
CA PRO A 50 3.23 5.19 -4.08
C PRO A 50 3.37 6.34 -5.08
N TYR A 51 2.47 6.34 -6.07
CA TYR A 51 2.23 7.55 -6.86
C TYR A 51 1.60 8.61 -5.95
N ARG A 52 1.77 9.88 -6.32
CA ARG A 52 1.33 11.03 -5.52
C ARG A 52 0.58 12.06 -6.37
N GLY A 53 -0.31 12.81 -5.73
CA GLY A 53 -1.07 13.91 -6.34
C GLY A 53 -1.84 13.48 -7.58
N GLY A 54 -1.77 14.28 -8.65
CA GLY A 54 -2.48 14.00 -9.90
C GLY A 54 -2.17 12.63 -10.51
N ASN A 55 -0.95 12.11 -10.30
CA ASN A 55 -0.61 10.76 -10.77
C ASN A 55 -1.32 9.68 -9.96
N ALA A 56 -1.51 9.87 -8.65
CA ALA A 56 -2.26 8.93 -7.83
C ALA A 56 -3.72 8.90 -8.29
N ILE A 57 -4.34 10.07 -8.46
CA ILE A 57 -5.75 10.19 -8.89
C ILE A 57 -5.98 9.55 -10.26
N VAL A 58 -5.16 9.88 -11.26
CA VAL A 58 -5.37 9.37 -12.62
C VAL A 58 -5.17 7.85 -12.71
N MET A 59 -4.30 7.28 -11.86
CA MET A 59 -4.10 5.84 -11.77
C MET A 59 -5.22 5.16 -10.98
N ALA A 60 -5.67 5.79 -9.89
CA ALA A 60 -6.75 5.34 -9.02
C ALA A 60 -8.09 5.23 -9.75
N LEU A 61 -8.41 6.26 -10.53
CA LEU A 61 -9.65 6.37 -11.31
C LEU A 61 -9.56 5.66 -12.67
N GLY A 62 -8.45 4.97 -12.94
CA GLY A 62 -8.20 4.28 -14.19
C GLY A 62 -9.07 3.03 -14.39
N ARG A 63 -8.88 2.36 -15.53
CA ARG A 63 -9.68 1.20 -15.99
C ARG A 63 -9.57 -0.07 -15.14
N PHE A 64 -8.68 -0.09 -14.16
CA PHE A 64 -8.36 -1.25 -13.33
C PHE A 64 -8.95 -1.13 -11.93
N GLU A 65 -10.06 -0.43 -11.86
CA GLU A 65 -10.80 -0.13 -10.65
C GLU A 65 -11.28 -1.42 -9.97
N GLY A 66 -10.92 -1.58 -8.69
CA GLY A 66 -11.13 -2.79 -7.90
C GLY A 66 -10.01 -3.83 -8.01
N GLN A 67 -9.02 -3.65 -8.88
CA GLN A 67 -7.83 -4.51 -8.99
C GLN A 67 -6.67 -3.93 -8.16
N PRO A 68 -5.61 -4.73 -7.89
CA PRO A 68 -4.43 -4.26 -7.19
C PRO A 68 -3.72 -3.20 -8.05
N SER A 69 -3.46 -2.03 -7.49
CA SER A 69 -3.04 -0.84 -8.24
C SER A 69 -1.53 -0.83 -8.53
N LEU A 70 -1.08 -1.79 -9.34
CA LEU A 70 0.31 -1.98 -9.72
C LEU A 70 0.59 -1.46 -11.13
N PHE A 71 1.44 -0.43 -11.23
CA PHE A 71 1.75 0.21 -12.49
C PHE A 71 3.26 0.32 -12.73
N ALA A 72 3.67 0.24 -14.00
CA ALA A 72 5.02 0.59 -14.41
C ALA A 72 5.02 1.06 -15.88
N THR A 73 6.09 1.75 -16.29
CA THR A 73 6.27 2.06 -17.71
C THR A 73 6.64 0.80 -18.50
N PHE A 74 6.49 0.85 -19.83
CA PHE A 74 6.84 -0.27 -20.72
C PHE A 74 8.24 -0.86 -20.45
N ASN A 75 9.26 0.00 -20.34
CA ASN A 75 10.63 -0.43 -20.08
C ASN A 75 10.82 -0.97 -18.66
N GLN A 76 10.09 -0.44 -17.69
CA GLN A 76 10.12 -0.95 -16.31
C GLN A 76 9.50 -2.34 -16.25
N TRP A 77 8.38 -2.59 -16.91
CA TRP A 77 7.79 -3.93 -16.98
C TRP A 77 8.72 -4.94 -17.65
N LYS A 78 9.41 -4.55 -18.72
CA LYS A 78 10.45 -5.39 -19.33
C LYS A 78 11.54 -5.76 -18.32
N ALA A 79 12.07 -4.78 -17.58
CA ALA A 79 13.10 -5.01 -16.58
C ALA A 79 12.63 -5.89 -15.41
N ILE A 80 11.38 -5.71 -14.95
CA ILE A 80 10.77 -6.58 -13.94
C ILE A 80 10.63 -7.99 -14.51
N GLY A 81 10.15 -8.15 -15.74
CA GLY A 81 10.03 -9.45 -16.40
C GLY A 81 11.36 -10.21 -16.48
N GLU A 82 12.45 -9.52 -16.87
CA GLU A 82 13.80 -10.07 -16.88
C GLU A 82 14.24 -10.53 -15.47
N ARG A 83 13.94 -9.74 -14.43
CA ARG A 83 14.28 -10.06 -13.04
C ARG A 83 13.49 -11.25 -12.49
N GLU A 84 12.20 -11.33 -12.81
CA GLU A 84 11.28 -12.34 -12.28
C GLU A 84 11.22 -13.62 -13.14
N SER A 85 11.97 -13.65 -14.25
CA SER A 85 11.90 -14.69 -15.27
C SER A 85 10.47 -14.88 -15.81
N LEU A 86 9.79 -13.77 -16.08
CA LEU A 86 8.42 -13.71 -16.63
C LEU A 86 8.38 -12.78 -17.85
N ASN A 87 7.53 -13.11 -18.82
CA ASN A 87 7.22 -12.26 -19.95
C ASN A 87 6.20 -11.18 -19.54
N LEU A 88 6.73 -10.08 -19.01
CA LEU A 88 5.94 -8.89 -18.66
C LEU A 88 5.93 -7.84 -19.76
N PHE A 89 6.06 -8.24 -21.04
CA PHE A 89 5.84 -7.29 -22.13
C PHE A 89 4.38 -6.82 -22.13
N VAL A 90 4.18 -5.51 -22.29
CA VAL A 90 2.83 -4.95 -22.46
C VAL A 90 2.20 -5.55 -23.73
N LYS A 91 0.95 -6.02 -23.61
CA LYS A 91 0.18 -6.62 -24.70
C LYS A 91 -0.03 -5.59 -25.82
N LYS A 92 -0.02 -6.06 -27.06
CA LYS A 92 -0.18 -5.19 -28.24
C LYS A 92 -1.58 -4.54 -28.22
N GLY A 93 -1.62 -3.21 -28.37
CA GLY A 93 -2.88 -2.44 -28.43
C GLY A 93 -3.38 -1.90 -27.09
N GLU A 94 -2.68 -2.23 -25.98
CA GLU A 94 -3.00 -1.70 -24.66
C GLU A 94 -2.82 -0.17 -24.60
N LYS A 95 -3.75 0.50 -23.91
CA LYS A 95 -3.73 1.94 -23.71
C LYS A 95 -3.08 2.26 -22.36
N SER A 96 -2.12 3.18 -22.36
CA SER A 96 -1.45 3.63 -21.16
C SER A 96 -2.26 4.68 -20.40
N THR A 97 -1.92 4.84 -19.12
CA THR A 97 -2.33 5.98 -18.29
C THR A 97 -1.23 7.05 -18.34
N PRO A 98 -1.53 8.28 -18.79
CA PRO A 98 -0.56 9.38 -18.80
C PRO A 98 -0.25 9.86 -17.37
N ILE A 99 1.03 10.08 -17.07
CA ILE A 99 1.50 10.59 -15.78
C ILE A 99 2.53 11.70 -15.97
N LEU A 100 2.64 12.57 -14.96
CA LEU A 100 3.63 13.63 -14.89
C LEU A 100 4.88 13.17 -14.14
N ILE A 101 6.05 13.33 -14.75
CA ILE A 101 7.33 13.19 -14.07
C ILE A 101 7.90 14.60 -13.85
N PRO A 102 8.12 15.02 -12.59
CA PRO A 102 8.72 16.32 -12.31
C PRO A 102 10.17 16.37 -12.83
N ILE A 103 10.53 17.50 -13.44
CA ILE A 103 11.89 17.79 -13.90
C ILE A 103 12.47 18.82 -12.93
N PHE A 104 13.50 18.41 -12.21
CA PHE A 104 14.23 19.30 -11.30
C PHE A 104 15.53 19.76 -11.94
N LYS A 105 15.85 21.05 -11.83
CA LYS A 105 17.22 21.56 -12.00
C LYS A 105 17.80 21.81 -10.63
N LYS A 106 19.11 21.55 -10.49
CA LYS A 106 19.87 22.04 -9.34
C LYS A 106 20.10 23.53 -9.59
N ASP A 107 19.70 24.37 -8.65
CA ASP A 107 20.19 25.74 -8.63
C ASP A 107 21.53 25.72 -7.88
N GLU A 108 22.53 26.43 -8.42
CA GLU A 108 23.77 26.71 -7.69
C GLU A 108 23.46 27.77 -6.64
N ASP A 109 23.94 27.51 -5.42
CA ASP A 109 23.92 28.26 -4.16
C ASP A 109 22.73 29.19 -3.87
N ARG A 110 22.18 29.01 -2.66
CA ARG A 110 21.23 29.98 -2.10
C ARG A 110 21.90 31.35 -2.08
N LEU A 111 21.29 32.36 -2.67
CA LEU A 111 21.71 33.75 -2.47
C LEU A 111 20.92 34.33 -1.28
N ASP A 112 21.56 35.14 -0.44
CA ASP A 112 20.89 35.91 0.60
C ASP A 112 20.05 37.06 0.00
N GLU A 113 19.39 37.84 0.85
CA GLU A 113 18.63 39.04 0.45
C GLU A 113 19.48 40.12 -0.26
N ASN A 114 20.81 39.97 -0.26
CA ASN A 114 21.78 40.84 -0.91
C ASN A 114 22.44 40.21 -2.16
N ASN A 115 21.92 39.07 -2.66
CA ASN A 115 22.49 38.30 -3.77
C ASN A 115 23.86 37.63 -3.48
N GLU A 116 24.22 37.35 -2.23
CA GLU A 116 25.48 36.67 -1.86
C GLU A 116 25.29 35.18 -1.55
N PRO A 117 26.20 34.28 -1.94
CA PRO A 117 26.09 32.84 -1.67
C PRO A 117 26.05 32.51 -0.17
N LEU A 118 24.95 31.90 0.29
CA LEU A 118 24.77 31.36 1.63
C LEU A 118 25.71 30.15 1.82
N ALA A 119 26.78 30.37 2.58
CA ALA A 119 27.76 29.34 2.89
C ALA A 119 27.13 28.12 3.59
N GLY A 120 27.22 26.95 2.96
CA GLY A 120 26.84 25.65 3.54
C GLY A 120 25.43 25.14 3.26
N GLY A 121 24.65 25.79 2.37
CA GLY A 121 23.35 25.28 1.96
C GLY A 121 23.46 24.11 0.96
N GLU A 122 22.84 22.96 1.24
CA GLU A 122 22.69 21.93 0.21
C GLU A 122 21.98 22.50 -1.03
N PRO A 123 22.43 22.17 -2.26
CA PRO A 123 21.86 22.71 -3.48
C PRO A 123 20.37 22.38 -3.58
N GLN A 124 19.52 23.41 -3.59
CA GLN A 124 18.08 23.21 -3.74
C GLN A 124 17.75 22.76 -5.16
N LYS A 125 16.88 21.75 -5.24
CA LYS A 125 16.29 21.30 -6.51
C LYS A 125 15.04 22.13 -6.79
N ARG A 126 15.09 22.95 -7.82
CA ARG A 126 13.92 23.70 -8.29
C ARG A 126 13.16 22.90 -9.34
N LEU A 127 11.85 22.78 -9.18
CA LEU A 127 10.97 22.23 -10.20
C LEU A 127 10.93 23.20 -11.39
N VAL A 128 11.40 22.75 -12.56
CA VAL A 128 11.47 23.58 -13.78
C VAL A 128 10.47 23.16 -14.85
N GLY A 129 9.72 22.08 -14.60
CA GLY A 129 8.69 21.61 -15.50
C GLY A 129 8.28 20.17 -15.19
N THR A 130 7.40 19.65 -16.02
CA THR A 130 6.96 18.26 -15.99
C THR A 130 7.10 17.65 -17.38
N LYS A 131 7.45 16.37 -17.45
CA LYS A 131 7.36 15.59 -18.69
C LYS A 131 6.27 14.54 -18.58
N LEU A 132 5.70 14.20 -19.72
CA LEU A 132 4.73 13.12 -19.82
C LEU A 132 5.46 11.78 -19.83
N ALA A 133 4.94 10.82 -19.07
CA ALA A 133 5.28 9.42 -19.17
C ALA A 133 3.99 8.58 -19.17
N PHE A 134 4.13 7.29 -19.45
CA PHE A 134 3.01 6.40 -19.70
C PHE A 134 3.14 5.16 -18.84
N GLY A 135 2.25 5.02 -17.87
CA GLY A 135 2.14 3.85 -17.02
C GLY A 135 1.18 2.83 -17.63
N PHE A 136 1.49 1.55 -17.41
CA PHE A 136 0.64 0.42 -17.75
C PHE A 136 0.41 -0.39 -16.48
N HIS A 137 -0.82 -0.88 -16.31
CA HIS A 137 -1.20 -1.76 -15.23
C HIS A 137 -0.64 -3.17 -15.43
N ILE A 138 -0.41 -3.92 -14.34
CA ILE A 138 0.14 -5.28 -14.40
C ILE A 138 -0.65 -6.20 -15.37
N PHE A 139 -1.98 -6.17 -15.35
CA PHE A 139 -2.82 -7.00 -16.23
C PHE A 139 -2.80 -6.63 -17.71
N GLN A 140 -2.17 -5.51 -18.05
CA GLN A 140 -1.88 -5.15 -19.45
C GLN A 140 -0.61 -5.83 -19.98
N THR A 141 0.08 -6.62 -19.16
CA THR A 141 1.28 -7.38 -19.56
C THR A 141 0.94 -8.85 -19.84
N GLN A 142 1.76 -9.53 -20.66
CA GLN A 142 1.49 -10.89 -21.12
C GLN A 142 1.33 -11.90 -19.97
N GLU A 143 2.25 -11.92 -19.01
CA GLU A 143 2.21 -12.80 -17.82
C GLU A 143 1.92 -12.04 -16.51
N GLY A 144 1.19 -10.93 -16.60
CA GLY A 144 0.90 -10.09 -15.42
C GLY A 144 0.07 -10.79 -14.34
N GLU A 145 -0.81 -11.70 -14.75
CA GLU A 145 -1.62 -12.51 -13.82
C GLU A 145 -0.75 -13.49 -13.04
N ALA A 146 0.18 -14.18 -13.71
CA ALA A 146 1.14 -15.05 -13.04
C ALA A 146 2.08 -14.30 -12.08
N PHE A 147 2.50 -13.08 -12.44
CA PHE A 147 3.26 -12.21 -11.54
C PHE A 147 2.42 -11.83 -10.32
N PHE A 148 1.16 -11.44 -10.53
CA PHE A 148 0.25 -11.07 -9.47
C PHE A 148 -0.01 -12.23 -8.50
N GLU A 149 -0.39 -13.40 -9.02
CA GLU A 149 -0.64 -14.60 -8.22
C GLU A 149 0.59 -15.02 -7.41
N ARG A 150 1.79 -14.97 -8.01
CA ARG A 150 3.04 -15.27 -7.30
C ARG A 150 3.28 -14.33 -6.13
N GLN A 151 2.95 -13.04 -6.27
CA GLN A 151 3.28 -12.03 -5.27
C GLN A 151 2.17 -11.83 -4.23
N TYR A 152 0.90 -12.01 -4.60
CA TYR A 152 -0.24 -11.66 -3.75
C TYR A 152 -1.30 -12.77 -3.65
N GLY A 153 -1.26 -13.83 -4.47
CA GLY A 153 -2.33 -14.83 -4.56
C GLY A 153 -2.59 -15.61 -3.27
N ASN A 154 -1.58 -15.70 -2.38
CA ASN A 154 -1.70 -16.38 -1.09
C ASN A 154 -2.03 -15.44 0.08
N LEU A 155 -2.15 -14.14 -0.16
CA LEU A 155 -2.56 -13.21 0.89
C LEU A 155 -4.07 -13.31 1.12
N PRO A 156 -4.53 -13.22 2.37
CA PRO A 156 -5.96 -13.18 2.64
C PRO A 156 -6.59 -11.94 1.98
N PRO A 157 -7.86 -12.03 1.54
CA PRO A 157 -8.56 -10.85 1.06
C PRO A 157 -8.65 -9.79 2.17
N PRO A 158 -8.67 -8.50 1.82
CA PRO A 158 -8.76 -7.45 2.82
C PRO A 158 -10.04 -7.59 3.63
N GLN A 159 -9.92 -7.61 4.95
CA GLN A 159 -11.05 -7.55 5.87
C GLN A 159 -11.26 -6.09 6.29
N TRP A 160 -12.49 -5.61 6.12
CA TRP A 160 -12.88 -4.27 6.53
C TRP A 160 -13.83 -4.35 7.71
N ASP A 161 -13.27 -4.64 8.86
CA ASP A 161 -14.02 -4.53 10.11
C ASP A 161 -13.99 -3.07 10.59
N THR A 162 -15.16 -2.43 10.57
CA THR A 162 -15.35 -1.08 11.09
C THR A 162 -14.96 -0.98 12.55
N ASP A 163 -15.26 -2.01 13.34
CA ASP A 163 -15.07 -1.98 14.79
C ASP A 163 -13.59 -2.05 15.16
N THR A 164 -12.78 -2.73 14.33
CA THR A 164 -11.33 -2.80 14.48
C THR A 164 -10.64 -1.48 14.12
N ILE A 165 -11.02 -0.85 12.99
CA ILE A 165 -10.27 0.29 12.43
C ILE A 165 -10.75 1.63 12.97
N TRP A 166 -12.05 1.77 13.22
CA TRP A 166 -12.64 3.03 13.61
C TRP A 166 -12.02 3.65 14.87
N PRO A 167 -11.68 2.92 15.95
CA PRO A 167 -11.07 3.53 17.13
C PRO A 167 -9.77 4.28 16.83
N THR A 168 -8.90 3.71 16.00
CA THR A 168 -7.62 4.32 15.61
C THR A 168 -7.84 5.51 14.67
N LEU A 169 -8.71 5.37 13.66
CA LEU A 169 -9.04 6.48 12.77
C LEU A 169 -9.74 7.63 13.53
N LYS A 170 -10.66 7.32 14.45
CA LYS A 170 -11.36 8.29 15.28
C LYS A 170 -10.39 9.14 16.09
N SER A 171 -9.41 8.50 16.75
CA SER A 171 -8.36 9.24 17.48
C SER A 171 -7.62 10.19 16.54
N ARG A 172 -7.29 9.75 15.33
CA ARG A 172 -6.60 10.59 14.35
C ARG A 172 -7.45 11.75 13.84
N VAL A 173 -8.75 11.52 13.66
CA VAL A 173 -9.71 12.58 13.33
C VAL A 173 -9.74 13.62 14.45
N GLU A 174 -9.79 13.18 15.71
CA GLU A 174 -9.81 14.04 16.90
C GLU A 174 -8.52 14.83 17.12
N ASP A 175 -7.36 14.31 16.66
CA ASP A 175 -6.09 15.06 16.63
C ASP A 175 -6.14 16.24 15.64
N ILE A 176 -6.95 16.13 14.59
CA ILE A 176 -7.02 17.10 13.50
C ILE A 176 -8.14 18.11 13.77
N ALA A 177 -9.34 17.64 14.06
CA ALA A 177 -10.51 18.48 14.32
C ALA A 177 -11.39 17.86 15.40
N LYS A 178 -12.16 18.69 16.10
CA LYS A 178 -13.14 18.18 17.07
C LYS A 178 -14.15 17.28 16.35
N LEU A 179 -14.49 16.14 16.93
CA LEU A 179 -15.47 15.21 16.34
C LEU A 179 -16.70 15.06 17.23
N THR A 180 -17.88 15.36 16.67
CA THR A 180 -19.17 15.17 17.33
C THR A 180 -20.00 14.14 16.57
N ILE A 181 -20.22 12.98 17.19
CA ILE A 181 -21.05 11.90 16.64
C ILE A 181 -22.43 11.96 17.28
N VAL A 182 -23.45 12.27 16.49
CA VAL A 182 -24.83 12.45 16.97
C VAL A 182 -25.83 11.82 16.01
N ALA A 183 -27.04 11.55 16.49
CA ALA A 183 -28.11 11.14 15.59
C ALA A 183 -28.49 12.34 14.70
N SER A 184 -28.15 12.28 13.42
CA SER A 184 -28.32 13.36 12.44
C SER A 184 -28.63 12.78 11.06
N ASN A 185 -29.23 13.59 10.19
CA ASN A 185 -29.45 13.25 8.78
C ASN A 185 -28.40 13.92 7.86
N GLN A 186 -27.39 14.58 8.43
CA GLN A 186 -26.34 15.29 7.70
C GLN A 186 -25.01 15.14 8.42
N ALA A 187 -23.94 14.94 7.63
CA ALA A 187 -22.56 15.15 8.04
C ALA A 187 -22.08 16.50 7.50
N CYS A 188 -21.19 17.16 8.24
CA CYS A 188 -20.52 18.37 7.78
C CYS A 188 -19.30 18.72 8.63
N TYR A 189 -18.36 19.43 8.02
CA TYR A 189 -17.31 20.16 8.71
C TYR A 189 -17.71 21.64 8.87
N ASP A 190 -17.62 22.16 10.10
CA ASP A 190 -17.79 23.59 10.41
C ASP A 190 -16.42 24.29 10.51
N PRO A 191 -16.08 25.18 9.55
CA PRO A 191 -14.81 25.89 9.54
C PRO A 191 -14.65 26.96 10.63
N ASN A 192 -15.73 27.38 11.29
CA ASN A 192 -15.67 28.38 12.37
C ASN A 192 -15.26 27.77 13.70
N THR A 193 -15.80 26.58 13.99
CA THR A 193 -15.54 25.84 15.22
C THR A 193 -14.43 24.79 15.07
N HIS A 194 -14.00 24.53 13.84
CA HIS A 194 -13.05 23.46 13.49
C HIS A 194 -13.53 22.10 14.01
N GLU A 195 -14.78 21.79 13.66
CA GLU A 195 -15.53 20.64 14.19
C GLU A 195 -16.18 19.86 13.05
N ILE A 196 -16.07 18.53 13.11
CA ILE A 196 -16.74 17.59 12.22
C ILE A 196 -17.97 17.05 12.96
N PHE A 197 -19.14 17.23 12.36
CA PHE A 197 -20.39 16.60 12.77
C PHE A 197 -20.64 15.37 11.92
N MET A 198 -20.85 14.23 12.58
CA MET A 198 -21.03 12.95 11.91
C MET A 198 -22.28 12.23 12.42
N PRO A 199 -23.15 11.69 11.54
CA PRO A 199 -24.18 10.74 11.93
C PRO A 199 -23.58 9.52 12.64
N LYS A 200 -24.39 8.80 13.42
CA LYS A 200 -23.91 7.57 14.07
C LYS A 200 -23.52 6.53 13.02
N PRO A 201 -22.45 5.72 13.22
CA PRO A 201 -22.04 4.69 12.26
C PRO A 201 -23.19 3.76 11.81
N GLY A 202 -24.07 3.37 12.74
CA GLY A 202 -25.24 2.53 12.44
C GLY A 202 -26.36 3.19 11.61
N GLN A 203 -26.21 4.45 11.20
CA GLN A 203 -27.13 5.13 10.27
C GLN A 203 -26.70 4.99 8.80
N PHE A 204 -25.48 4.51 8.53
CA PHE A 204 -24.98 4.30 7.18
C PHE A 204 -25.34 2.88 6.70
N GLU A 205 -25.58 2.72 5.40
CA GLU A 205 -25.94 1.40 4.84
C GLU A 205 -24.73 0.44 4.84
N SER A 206 -23.51 0.98 4.80
CA SER A 206 -22.27 0.22 4.80
C SER A 206 -21.13 0.98 5.49
N ALA A 207 -20.11 0.22 5.89
CA ALA A 207 -18.81 0.74 6.33
C ALA A 207 -18.17 1.67 5.31
N GLY A 208 -18.30 1.33 4.02
CA GLY A 208 -17.72 2.11 2.92
C GLY A 208 -18.34 3.50 2.81
N GLN A 209 -19.65 3.63 3.05
CA GLN A 209 -20.33 4.93 3.07
C GLN A 209 -19.89 5.76 4.27
N PHE A 210 -19.82 5.13 5.46
CA PHE A 210 -19.38 5.81 6.66
C PHE A 210 -17.95 6.37 6.51
N TYR A 211 -16.99 5.56 6.06
CA TYR A 211 -15.61 6.01 5.88
C TYR A 211 -15.47 7.03 4.76
N ALA A 212 -16.18 6.89 3.65
CA ALA A 212 -16.19 7.90 2.59
C ALA A 212 -16.60 9.28 3.14
N THR A 213 -17.70 9.33 3.91
CA THR A 213 -18.19 10.58 4.52
C THR A 213 -17.20 11.14 5.54
N VAL A 214 -16.67 10.32 6.46
CA VAL A 214 -15.68 10.80 7.44
C VAL A 214 -14.43 11.38 6.77
N LEU A 215 -13.89 10.69 5.76
CA LEU A 215 -12.67 11.13 5.08
C LEU A 215 -12.88 12.38 4.22
N HIS A 216 -14.09 12.57 3.70
CA HIS A 216 -14.49 13.80 3.01
C HIS A 216 -14.46 15.00 3.98
N GLU A 217 -15.18 14.91 5.10
CA GLU A 217 -15.20 15.99 6.11
C GLU A 217 -13.81 16.22 6.74
N LEU A 218 -13.05 15.15 6.94
CA LEU A 218 -11.66 15.24 7.42
C LEU A 218 -10.77 15.99 6.43
N THR A 219 -10.98 15.80 5.12
CA THR A 219 -10.24 16.55 4.10
C THR A 219 -10.53 18.04 4.24
N HIS A 220 -11.79 18.45 4.37
CA HIS A 220 -12.14 19.84 4.64
C HIS A 220 -11.50 20.40 5.91
N ALA A 221 -11.42 19.60 6.98
CA ALA A 221 -10.71 20.01 8.18
C ALA A 221 -9.22 20.32 7.91
N THR A 222 -8.54 19.48 7.11
CA THR A 222 -7.12 19.71 6.76
C THR A 222 -6.91 20.97 5.94
N GLU A 223 -7.86 21.36 5.08
CA GLU A 223 -7.78 22.58 4.26
C GLU A 223 -7.73 23.86 5.09
N LYS A 224 -8.31 23.85 6.29
CA LYS A 224 -8.23 24.97 7.24
C LYS A 224 -6.84 25.17 7.82
N MET A 225 -6.06 24.09 7.91
CA MET A 225 -4.70 24.09 8.47
C MET A 225 -3.65 24.53 7.44
N ASP A 226 -3.98 24.51 6.14
CA ASP A 226 -3.05 24.83 5.05
C ASP A 226 -3.28 26.27 4.52
N GLU A 227 -2.36 27.20 4.83
CA GLU A 227 -2.46 28.58 4.31
C GLU A 227 -2.38 28.63 2.77
N ALA A 228 -1.68 27.67 2.14
CA ALA A 228 -1.59 27.60 0.69
C ALA A 228 -2.98 27.38 0.06
N PHE A 229 -3.85 26.63 0.73
CA PHE A 229 -5.23 26.42 0.29
C PHE A 229 -5.99 27.74 0.17
N GLN A 230 -5.98 28.54 1.24
CA GLN A 230 -6.66 29.84 1.29
C GLN A 230 -6.04 30.82 0.30
N LYS A 231 -4.71 30.79 0.14
CA LYS A 231 -4.00 31.57 -0.86
C LYS A 231 -4.42 31.20 -2.28
N SER A 232 -4.59 29.91 -2.58
CA SER A 232 -5.01 29.42 -3.91
C SER A 232 -6.42 29.87 -4.30
N ILE A 233 -7.36 29.98 -3.35
CA ILE A 233 -8.69 30.55 -3.62
C ILE A 233 -8.57 32.04 -3.99
N ARG A 234 -7.82 32.81 -3.19
CA ARG A 234 -7.60 34.24 -3.42
C ARG A 234 -6.87 34.52 -4.74
N ASP A 235 -5.79 33.81 -5.02
CA ASP A 235 -4.96 34.00 -6.21
C ASP A 235 -5.73 33.70 -7.50
N ASN A 236 -6.61 32.70 -7.47
CA ASN A 236 -7.48 32.35 -8.60
C ASN A 236 -8.79 33.16 -8.64
N LYS A 237 -9.02 34.05 -7.65
CA LYS A 237 -10.21 34.91 -7.55
C LYS A 237 -11.53 34.14 -7.61
N LEU A 238 -11.55 32.94 -7.05
CA LEU A 238 -12.77 32.14 -6.98
C LEU A 238 -13.77 32.76 -6.01
N THR A 239 -15.04 32.74 -6.37
CA THR A 239 -16.13 33.23 -5.50
C THR A 239 -17.39 32.38 -5.69
N GLY A 240 -18.23 32.34 -4.66
CA GLY A 240 -19.57 31.75 -4.74
C GLY A 240 -19.56 30.29 -5.19
N LYS A 241 -20.16 30.00 -6.35
CA LYS A 241 -20.32 28.62 -6.84
C LYS A 241 -18.98 27.97 -7.22
N ASP A 242 -18.05 28.73 -7.78
CA ASP A 242 -16.76 28.17 -8.22
C ASP A 242 -15.83 27.90 -7.03
N GLU A 243 -15.87 28.75 -6.01
CA GLU A 243 -15.17 28.53 -4.74
C GLU A 243 -15.67 27.26 -4.07
N ASN A 244 -16.99 27.12 -3.91
CA ASN A 244 -17.59 25.92 -3.34
C ASN A 244 -17.22 24.67 -4.15
N ALA A 245 -17.39 24.70 -5.48
CA ALA A 245 -17.04 23.57 -6.33
C ALA A 245 -15.56 23.17 -6.21
N TYR A 246 -14.64 24.13 -6.07
CA TYR A 246 -13.23 23.83 -5.90
C TYR A 246 -12.90 23.17 -4.55
N CYS A 247 -13.56 23.60 -3.47
CA CYS A 247 -13.42 22.97 -2.16
C CYS A 247 -13.97 21.53 -2.16
N GLU A 248 -15.17 21.33 -2.71
CA GLU A 248 -15.76 19.99 -2.84
C GLU A 248 -14.90 19.06 -3.70
N LEU A 249 -14.36 19.56 -4.83
CA LEU A 249 -13.46 18.77 -5.68
C LEU A 249 -12.25 18.27 -4.89
N ARG A 250 -11.66 19.12 -4.06
CA ARG A 250 -10.49 18.77 -3.25
C ARG A 250 -10.87 17.77 -2.16
N ALA A 251 -12.00 17.96 -1.49
CA ALA A 251 -12.51 17.04 -0.48
C ALA A 251 -12.79 15.64 -1.05
N GLU A 252 -13.39 15.56 -2.24
CA GLU A 252 -13.67 14.29 -2.91
C GLU A 252 -12.40 13.59 -3.41
N LEU A 253 -11.45 14.35 -3.97
CA LEU A 253 -10.16 13.77 -4.36
C LEU A 253 -9.33 13.34 -3.13
N GLY A 254 -9.41 14.09 -2.04
CA GLY A 254 -8.74 13.78 -0.78
C GLY A 254 -9.31 12.55 -0.11
N SER A 255 -10.64 12.43 -0.02
CA SER A 255 -11.32 11.25 0.54
C SER A 255 -10.93 9.97 -0.20
N LEU A 256 -10.88 10.03 -1.54
CA LEU A 256 -10.39 8.94 -2.38
C LEU A 256 -8.95 8.55 -2.05
N LEU A 257 -8.02 9.52 -2.04
CA LEU A 257 -6.61 9.23 -1.79
C LEU A 257 -6.37 8.74 -0.36
N LEU A 258 -7.07 9.29 0.62
CA LEU A 258 -7.02 8.84 2.02
C LEU A 258 -7.52 7.40 2.13
N ALA A 259 -8.68 7.09 1.55
CA ALA A 259 -9.24 5.74 1.59
C ALA A 259 -8.29 4.73 0.96
N GLN A 260 -7.72 5.04 -0.21
CA GLN A 260 -6.76 4.17 -0.88
C GLN A 260 -5.45 4.00 -0.10
N THR A 261 -4.92 5.08 0.45
CA THR A 261 -3.68 5.07 1.23
C THR A 261 -3.87 4.25 2.51
N MET A 262 -5.00 4.44 3.17
CA MET A 262 -5.35 3.69 4.37
C MET A 262 -5.81 2.28 4.04
N GLY A 263 -6.19 1.93 2.81
CA GLY A 263 -6.77 0.62 2.48
C GLY A 263 -8.20 0.42 2.98
N LEU A 264 -8.94 1.51 3.15
CA LEU A 264 -10.34 1.51 3.60
C LEU A 264 -11.30 1.25 2.43
N PRO A 265 -12.47 0.65 2.69
CA PRO A 265 -13.52 0.59 1.69
C PRO A 265 -14.06 1.99 1.46
N MET A 266 -14.42 2.30 0.23
CA MET A 266 -15.05 3.55 -0.12
C MET A 266 -16.27 3.25 -0.99
N GLU A 267 -17.44 3.59 -0.47
CA GLU A 267 -18.69 3.53 -1.22
C GLU A 267 -19.30 4.92 -1.15
N THR A 268 -19.47 5.57 -2.29
CA THR A 268 -20.30 6.79 -2.30
C THR A 268 -21.75 6.35 -2.22
N THR A 269 -22.59 7.04 -1.46
CA THR A 269 -24.05 6.89 -1.51
C THR A 269 -24.58 7.39 -2.85
N SER A 270 -25.80 7.01 -3.25
CA SER A 270 -26.51 7.61 -4.40
C SER A 270 -26.86 9.09 -4.17
N THR A 271 -26.48 9.65 -3.03
CA THR A 271 -26.34 11.08 -2.76
C THR A 271 -24.93 11.61 -3.08
N ALA A 272 -24.22 10.98 -4.03
CA ALA A 272 -23.07 11.55 -4.75
C ALA A 272 -23.48 12.74 -5.65
N SER A 273 -24.40 13.59 -5.18
CA SER A 273 -24.84 14.81 -5.85
C SER A 273 -23.73 15.85 -5.99
N TYR A 274 -22.58 15.64 -5.37
CA TYR A 274 -21.48 16.59 -5.39
C TYR A 274 -20.63 16.41 -6.67
N ILE A 275 -20.17 15.19 -6.99
CA ILE A 275 -19.54 14.88 -8.30
C ILE A 275 -20.54 14.90 -9.46
N GLU A 276 -21.82 14.56 -9.21
CA GLU A 276 -22.89 14.72 -10.21
C GLU A 276 -23.39 16.16 -10.35
N GLY A 277 -22.95 17.07 -9.47
CA GLY A 277 -23.37 18.45 -9.51
C GLY A 277 -22.90 19.13 -10.80
N TRP A 278 -23.82 19.76 -11.53
CA TRP A 278 -23.50 20.66 -12.64
C TRP A 278 -22.37 21.65 -12.28
N GLY A 279 -22.23 22.01 -11.00
CA GLY A 279 -21.15 22.84 -10.47
C GLY A 279 -19.74 22.25 -10.61
N LEU A 280 -19.52 20.96 -10.30
CA LEU A 280 -18.19 20.35 -10.44
C LEU A 280 -17.79 20.17 -11.90
N ARG A 281 -18.73 19.74 -12.75
CA ARG A 281 -18.50 19.66 -14.21
C ARG A 281 -18.21 21.03 -14.81
N HIS A 282 -19.02 22.03 -14.46
CA HIS A 282 -18.80 23.41 -14.87
C HIS A 282 -17.45 23.94 -14.39
N PHE A 283 -17.08 23.67 -13.14
CA PHE A 283 -15.78 24.07 -12.62
C PHE A 283 -14.65 23.40 -13.41
N ALA A 284 -14.74 22.09 -13.63
CA ALA A 284 -13.74 21.31 -14.34
C ALA A 284 -13.52 21.80 -15.79
N ASP A 285 -14.59 22.17 -16.48
CA ASP A 285 -14.54 22.68 -17.85
C ASP A 285 -13.90 24.07 -17.94
N ASN A 286 -14.15 24.94 -16.95
CA ASN A 286 -13.69 26.33 -16.98
C ASN A 286 -12.36 26.55 -16.26
N HIS A 287 -11.95 25.64 -15.38
CA HIS A 287 -10.80 25.79 -14.48
C HIS A 287 -9.79 24.64 -14.58
N LYS A 288 -9.54 24.13 -15.78
CA LYS A 288 -8.66 22.98 -16.06
C LYS A 288 -7.30 23.00 -15.34
N LYS A 289 -6.64 24.17 -15.27
CA LYS A 289 -5.32 24.31 -14.59
C LYS A 289 -5.42 24.03 -13.08
N MET A 290 -6.59 24.25 -12.49
CA MET A 290 -6.86 24.07 -11.08
C MET A 290 -7.16 22.61 -10.72
N ILE A 291 -7.43 21.73 -11.69
CA ILE A 291 -7.64 20.30 -11.43
C ILE A 291 -6.39 19.64 -10.84
N LEU A 292 -5.21 19.94 -11.40
CA LEU A 292 -3.96 19.44 -10.85
C LEU A 292 -3.59 20.13 -9.53
N GLN A 293 -4.04 21.36 -9.31
CA GLN A 293 -3.88 22.02 -8.01
C GLN A 293 -4.74 21.31 -6.95
N ALA A 294 -6.02 21.03 -7.25
CA ALA A 294 -6.90 20.27 -6.37
C ALA A 294 -6.30 18.90 -6.00
N ALA A 295 -5.75 18.20 -7.00
CA ALA A 295 -5.04 16.94 -6.79
C ALA A 295 -3.84 17.04 -5.84
N ASN A 296 -3.10 18.15 -5.87
CA ASN A 296 -1.98 18.37 -4.95
C ASN A 296 -2.48 18.69 -3.53
N TYR A 297 -3.59 19.43 -3.39
CA TYR A 297 -4.21 19.66 -2.07
C TYR A 297 -4.76 18.37 -1.46
N ALA A 298 -5.40 17.52 -2.28
CA ALA A 298 -5.80 16.19 -1.87
C ALA A 298 -4.60 15.36 -1.37
N GLN A 299 -3.43 15.47 -2.02
CA GLN A 299 -2.21 14.84 -1.53
C GLN A 299 -1.70 15.45 -0.22
N ASN A 300 -1.80 16.77 -0.04
CA ASN A 300 -1.44 17.41 1.22
C ASN A 300 -2.32 16.90 2.37
N ALA A 301 -3.62 16.70 2.14
CA ALA A 301 -4.52 16.10 3.12
C ALA A 301 -4.04 14.69 3.53
N VAL A 302 -3.63 13.86 2.56
CA VAL A 302 -2.99 12.56 2.84
C VAL A 302 -1.73 12.72 3.67
N ASP A 303 -0.85 13.66 3.34
CA ASP A 303 0.39 13.87 4.07
C ASP A 303 0.16 14.35 5.52
N ILE A 304 -0.89 15.14 5.74
CA ILE A 304 -1.31 15.60 7.08
C ILE A 304 -1.90 14.43 7.86
N VAL A 305 -2.84 13.67 7.28
CA VAL A 305 -3.58 12.64 8.01
C VAL A 305 -2.75 11.37 8.19
N CYS A 306 -2.13 10.87 7.12
CA CYS A 306 -1.44 9.58 7.07
C CYS A 306 0.03 9.68 7.48
N THR A 307 0.30 10.14 8.70
CA THR A 307 1.67 10.15 9.24
C THR A 307 2.21 8.72 9.37
N PRO A 308 3.55 8.52 9.35
CA PRO A 308 4.14 7.19 9.52
C PRO A 308 3.65 6.48 10.79
N GLU A 309 3.52 7.21 11.90
CA GLU A 309 3.07 6.68 13.19
C GLU A 309 1.60 6.23 13.14
N PHE A 310 0.74 7.05 12.53
CA PHE A 310 -0.67 6.70 12.36
C PHE A 310 -0.84 5.49 11.44
N MET A 311 -0.14 5.47 10.30
CA MET A 311 -0.21 4.35 9.35
C MET A 311 0.31 3.06 9.97
N LEU A 312 1.33 3.13 10.82
CA LEU A 312 1.82 2.00 11.61
C LEU A 312 0.75 1.51 12.59
N ALA A 313 0.17 2.40 13.41
CA ALA A 313 -0.89 2.03 14.36
C ALA A 313 -2.11 1.42 13.66
N LEU A 314 -2.47 1.94 12.47
CA LEU A 314 -3.54 1.39 11.64
C LEU A 314 -3.21 -0.03 11.15
N GLN A 315 -1.95 -0.27 10.78
CA GLN A 315 -1.49 -1.59 10.37
C GLN A 315 -1.43 -2.56 11.55
N GLU A 316 -0.95 -2.14 12.71
CA GLU A 316 -0.93 -2.95 13.94
C GLU A 316 -2.32 -3.44 14.31
N ARG A 317 -3.33 -2.56 14.29
CA ARG A 317 -4.73 -2.92 14.51
C ARG A 317 -5.25 -3.99 13.56
N ARG A 318 -4.88 -3.91 12.28
CA ARG A 318 -5.28 -4.94 11.30
C ARG A 318 -4.70 -6.30 11.63
N ASN A 319 -3.45 -6.32 12.10
CA ASN A 319 -2.76 -7.56 12.40
C ASN A 319 -3.32 -8.22 13.67
N GLU A 320 -3.77 -7.44 14.67
CA GLU A 320 -4.44 -7.96 15.87
C GLU A 320 -5.66 -8.84 15.52
N THR A 321 -6.42 -8.46 14.49
CA THR A 321 -7.63 -9.19 14.04
C THR A 321 -7.30 -10.48 13.26
N ILE A 322 -6.08 -10.63 12.72
CA ILE A 322 -5.65 -11.79 11.92
C ILE A 322 -5.17 -12.96 12.81
N GLN A 323 -4.65 -12.69 14.01
CA GLN A 323 -4.06 -13.70 14.90
C GLN A 323 -4.99 -14.86 15.36
N PRO A 324 -6.32 -14.72 15.50
CA PRO A 324 -7.17 -15.85 15.90
C PRO A 324 -7.35 -16.92 14.82
N ALA A 325 -7.13 -16.61 13.53
CA ALA A 325 -7.50 -17.49 12.42
C ALA A 325 -6.38 -18.45 11.97
N VAL A 326 -5.10 -18.12 12.23
CA VAL A 326 -3.93 -18.85 11.71
C VAL A 326 -3.39 -19.90 12.69
N ASN A 327 -3.77 -19.81 13.97
CA ASN A 327 -3.21 -20.64 15.05
C ASN A 327 -3.63 -22.14 15.04
N GLN A 328 -4.53 -22.58 14.17
CA GLN A 328 -5.00 -23.98 14.18
C GLN A 328 -4.23 -24.93 13.23
N ASP A 329 -3.56 -24.44 12.18
CA ASP A 329 -3.04 -25.32 11.11
C ASP A 329 -1.50 -25.51 11.10
N PHE A 330 -0.73 -24.67 11.80
CA PHE A 330 0.74 -24.62 11.61
C PHE A 330 1.56 -25.62 12.45
N ALA A 331 0.97 -26.27 13.44
CA ALA A 331 1.70 -27.04 14.46
C ALA A 331 2.27 -28.40 14.00
N LEU A 332 2.33 -28.71 12.69
CA LEU A 332 2.60 -30.08 12.23
C LEU A 332 3.90 -30.35 11.48
N HIS A 333 4.66 -29.40 10.92
CA HIS A 333 5.81 -29.77 10.08
C HIS A 333 7.12 -28.97 10.29
N LEU A 334 8.18 -29.74 10.64
CA LEU A 334 9.62 -29.61 10.33
C LEU A 334 10.55 -29.55 11.56
N GLN A 335 11.04 -30.73 11.98
CA GLN A 335 12.26 -30.90 12.79
C GLN A 335 13.22 -31.81 12.01
N ASP A 336 14.15 -31.24 11.25
CA ASP A 336 15.32 -31.99 10.77
C ASP A 336 16.61 -31.21 11.10
N ALA A 337 17.40 -31.78 12.01
CA ALA A 337 18.57 -31.14 12.63
C ALA A 337 19.82 -31.07 11.72
N ALA A 338 19.77 -31.60 10.49
CA ALA A 338 20.95 -31.83 9.65
C ALA A 338 21.44 -30.63 8.81
N VAL A 339 20.74 -29.49 8.86
CA VAL A 339 20.98 -28.34 7.96
C VAL A 339 21.58 -27.15 8.72
N ASP A 340 22.74 -26.65 8.28
CA ASP A 340 23.41 -25.49 8.88
C ASP A 340 22.74 -24.14 8.57
N LEU A 341 22.93 -23.18 9.49
CA LEU A 341 22.50 -21.78 9.34
C LEU A 341 23.37 -21.02 8.33
N SER A 342 22.86 -19.90 7.83
CA SER A 342 23.54 -19.09 6.81
C SER A 342 24.88 -18.48 7.26
N ILE A 343 25.09 -18.32 8.57
CA ILE A 343 26.39 -17.97 9.17
C ILE A 343 26.70 -18.99 10.27
N THR A 344 27.76 -19.77 10.09
CA THR A 344 28.23 -20.76 11.09
C THR A 344 29.19 -20.13 12.12
N PRO A 345 29.50 -20.81 13.23
CA PRO A 345 30.54 -20.35 14.15
C PRO A 345 31.93 -20.17 13.50
N ALA A 346 32.25 -20.99 12.48
CA ALA A 346 33.49 -20.86 11.71
C ALA A 346 33.47 -19.58 10.86
N ASP A 347 32.33 -19.24 10.25
CA ASP A 347 32.12 -17.98 9.52
C ASP A 347 32.22 -16.76 10.45
N LEU A 348 31.66 -16.84 11.67
CA LEU A 348 31.83 -15.81 12.70
C LEU A 348 33.31 -15.65 13.08
N LYS A 349 34.07 -16.73 13.19
CA LYS A 349 35.52 -16.66 13.45
C LYS A 349 36.28 -16.05 12.26
N ALA A 350 35.83 -16.30 11.03
CA ALA A 350 36.37 -15.74 9.80
C ALA A 350 35.93 -14.28 9.53
N GLY A 351 35.08 -13.70 10.38
CA GLY A 351 34.69 -12.29 10.32
C GLY A 351 33.36 -12.00 9.60
N LYS A 352 32.62 -13.01 9.13
CA LYS A 352 31.25 -12.79 8.61
C LYS A 352 30.29 -12.47 9.75
N ARG A 353 29.30 -11.62 9.51
CA ARG A 353 28.36 -11.11 10.51
C ARG A 353 26.98 -10.91 9.89
N TYR A 354 25.93 -10.97 10.70
CA TYR A 354 24.61 -10.49 10.32
C TYR A 354 24.60 -8.94 10.28
N THR A 355 23.61 -8.37 9.60
CA THR A 355 23.48 -6.91 9.50
C THR A 355 22.58 -6.42 10.63
N PHE A 356 23.02 -5.38 11.33
CA PHE A 356 22.15 -4.63 12.24
C PHE A 356 21.84 -3.27 11.60
N THR A 357 20.56 -2.97 11.45
CA THR A 357 20.06 -1.69 10.93
C THR A 357 19.34 -0.95 12.04
N ALA A 358 19.43 0.38 12.08
CA ALA A 358 18.75 1.17 13.09
C ALA A 358 18.27 2.51 12.55
N ASP A 359 17.17 3.00 13.10
CA ASP A 359 16.70 4.38 12.95
C ASP A 359 16.98 5.16 14.27
N PRO A 360 16.61 6.45 14.39
CA PRO A 360 16.87 7.23 15.60
C PRO A 360 16.21 6.71 16.89
N GLY A 361 15.27 5.77 16.82
CA GLY A 361 14.53 5.25 17.97
C GLY A 361 14.55 3.74 18.17
N HIS A 362 14.82 2.92 17.14
CA HIS A 362 14.81 1.46 17.22
C HIS A 362 15.88 0.81 16.33
N GLY A 363 16.21 -0.44 16.64
CA GLY A 363 17.11 -1.29 15.84
C GLY A 363 16.46 -2.60 15.39
N TRP A 364 17.02 -3.19 14.35
CA TRP A 364 16.64 -4.51 13.85
C TRP A 364 17.85 -5.34 13.43
N LEU A 365 17.87 -6.60 13.88
CA LEU A 365 18.80 -7.62 13.41
C LEU A 365 18.25 -8.26 12.13
N VAL A 366 18.95 -8.07 11.02
CA VAL A 366 18.54 -8.62 9.72
C VAL A 366 19.07 -10.04 9.56
N VAL A 367 18.17 -11.02 9.52
CA VAL A 367 18.49 -12.44 9.38
C VAL A 367 17.75 -13.08 8.22
N PRO A 368 18.29 -14.14 7.59
CA PRO A 368 17.53 -14.94 6.64
C PRO A 368 16.34 -15.62 7.34
N THR A 369 15.17 -15.56 6.71
CA THR A 369 13.96 -16.23 7.21
C THR A 369 14.13 -17.73 7.38
N ARG A 370 14.92 -18.35 6.50
CA ARG A 370 15.36 -19.75 6.60
C ARG A 370 16.07 -20.05 7.93
N ASP A 371 16.90 -19.13 8.42
CA ASP A 371 17.65 -19.36 9.66
C ASP A 371 16.71 -19.36 10.87
N ILE A 372 15.67 -18.52 10.85
CA ILE A 372 14.60 -18.50 11.86
C ILE A 372 13.84 -19.84 11.87
N ALA A 373 13.48 -20.34 10.68
CA ALA A 373 12.81 -21.63 10.54
C ALA A 373 13.68 -22.80 11.04
N LEU A 374 14.97 -22.83 10.68
CA LEU A 374 15.92 -23.86 11.14
C LEU A 374 16.22 -23.82 12.65
N LEU A 375 16.04 -22.66 13.27
CA LEU A 375 16.12 -22.49 14.71
C LEU A 375 14.83 -22.90 15.43
N GLY A 376 13.72 -23.10 14.70
CA GLY A 376 12.43 -23.49 15.26
C GLY A 376 11.82 -22.41 16.16
N ILE A 377 12.12 -21.13 15.88
CA ILE A 377 11.64 -19.98 16.67
C ILE A 377 10.65 -19.12 15.90
N ALA A 378 10.25 -19.52 14.69
CA ALA A 378 9.39 -18.71 13.82
C ALA A 378 8.08 -18.32 14.50
N GLN A 379 7.51 -19.20 15.33
CA GLN A 379 6.32 -18.95 16.13
C GLN A 379 6.52 -18.01 17.32
N ASP A 380 7.77 -17.81 17.73
CA ASP A 380 8.14 -16.97 18.85
C ASP A 380 8.58 -15.56 18.41
N ILE A 381 8.63 -15.32 17.09
CA ILE A 381 8.91 -13.99 16.52
C ILE A 381 7.64 -13.15 16.52
N THR A 382 7.73 -11.97 17.11
CA THR A 382 6.59 -11.06 17.21
C THR A 382 6.35 -10.32 15.89
N PRO A 383 5.12 -9.81 15.68
CA PRO A 383 4.81 -8.93 14.55
C PRO A 383 5.56 -7.58 14.56
N TYR A 384 6.28 -7.24 15.64
CA TYR A 384 7.15 -6.05 15.69
C TYR A 384 8.42 -6.21 14.85
N SER A 385 8.74 -7.45 14.46
CA SER A 385 9.70 -7.76 13.43
C SER A 385 9.08 -7.64 12.03
N TYR A 386 9.87 -7.35 11.02
CA TYR A 386 9.38 -7.18 9.65
C TYR A 386 9.94 -8.22 8.68
N LEU A 387 9.21 -8.57 7.64
CA LEU A 387 9.69 -9.38 6.53
C LEU A 387 10.04 -8.49 5.36
N SER A 388 11.26 -8.63 4.83
CA SER A 388 11.63 -8.02 3.55
C SER A 388 10.52 -8.26 2.51
N PRO A 389 10.27 -7.34 1.58
CA PRO A 389 9.18 -7.48 0.60
C PRO A 389 9.20 -8.77 -0.24
N ARG A 390 10.36 -9.46 -0.30
CA ARG A 390 10.54 -10.74 -1.00
C ARG A 390 10.53 -11.97 -0.06
N GLY A 391 10.26 -11.79 1.22
CA GLY A 391 10.20 -12.87 2.23
C GLY A 391 11.53 -13.56 2.57
N GLY A 392 12.64 -13.22 1.90
CA GLY A 392 13.93 -13.90 2.10
C GLY A 392 14.72 -13.45 3.35
N LYS A 393 14.35 -12.32 3.94
CA LYS A 393 14.96 -11.78 5.16
C LYS A 393 13.90 -11.29 6.13
N ALA A 394 14.19 -11.44 7.41
CA ALA A 394 13.46 -10.84 8.51
C ALA A 394 14.32 -9.77 9.19
N TYR A 395 13.68 -8.70 9.63
CA TYR A 395 14.22 -7.59 10.38
C TYR A 395 13.70 -7.75 11.80
N LEU A 396 14.49 -8.43 12.63
CA LEU A 396 14.08 -8.79 13.98
C LEU A 396 14.24 -7.61 14.92
N GLU A 397 13.17 -7.22 15.58
CA GLU A 397 13.14 -6.09 16.52
C GLU A 397 14.19 -6.28 17.65
N GLU A 398 14.95 -5.22 17.96
CA GLU A 398 16.13 -5.24 18.83
C GLU A 398 15.83 -5.64 20.28
N ASP A 399 14.74 -5.15 20.85
CA ASP A 399 14.43 -5.31 22.27
C ASP A 399 13.77 -6.67 22.58
N VAL A 400 13.19 -7.31 21.57
CA VAL A 400 12.26 -8.43 21.76
C VAL A 400 12.68 -9.66 20.96
N ASP A 401 12.84 -9.56 19.64
CA ASP A 401 12.99 -10.74 18.76
C ASP A 401 14.45 -11.07 18.40
N ALA A 402 15.30 -10.06 18.28
CA ALA A 402 16.72 -10.28 18.04
C ALA A 402 17.38 -11.07 19.19
N PRO A 403 17.10 -10.81 20.49
CA PRO A 403 17.60 -11.64 21.59
C PRO A 403 17.15 -13.11 21.48
N ARG A 404 15.90 -13.37 21.07
CA ARG A 404 15.39 -14.75 20.85
C ARG A 404 16.19 -15.48 19.79
N PHE A 405 16.49 -14.82 18.68
CA PHE A 405 17.32 -15.38 17.62
C PHE A 405 18.73 -15.72 18.12
N VAL A 406 19.37 -14.80 18.86
CA VAL A 406 20.74 -15.01 19.36
C VAL A 406 20.80 -16.12 20.41
N ALA A 407 19.82 -16.21 21.31
CA ALA A 407 19.71 -17.30 22.28
C ALA A 407 19.53 -18.66 21.58
N ALA A 408 18.65 -18.74 20.58
CA ALA A 408 18.45 -19.97 19.81
C ALA A 408 19.70 -20.38 19.01
N TYR A 409 20.39 -19.41 18.40
CA TYR A 409 21.69 -19.62 17.74
C TYR A 409 22.74 -20.17 18.71
N ALA A 410 22.87 -19.54 19.88
CA ALA A 410 23.83 -19.95 20.91
C ALA A 410 23.55 -21.37 21.39
N LYS A 411 22.27 -21.69 21.65
CA LYS A 411 21.82 -23.03 22.02
C LYS A 411 22.13 -24.07 20.94
N ARG A 412 21.90 -23.76 19.66
CA ARG A 412 22.16 -24.66 18.54
C ARG A 412 23.64 -25.07 18.45
N TYR A 413 24.56 -24.13 18.67
CA TYR A 413 25.99 -24.36 18.50
C TYR A 413 26.77 -24.50 19.81
N GLY A 414 26.09 -24.54 20.96
CA GLY A 414 26.74 -24.66 22.29
C GLY A 414 27.65 -23.49 22.65
N LEU A 415 27.23 -22.26 22.31
CA LEU A 415 28.01 -21.03 22.55
C LEU A 415 27.49 -20.26 23.76
N ASP A 416 28.35 -19.39 24.33
CA ASP A 416 27.95 -18.42 25.35
C ASP A 416 27.17 -17.25 24.71
N GLU A 417 25.92 -17.07 25.14
CA GLU A 417 24.98 -16.08 24.58
C GLU A 417 25.46 -14.63 24.77
N ASN A 418 25.91 -14.30 25.99
CA ASN A 418 26.36 -12.95 26.35
C ASN A 418 27.59 -12.51 25.54
N ALA A 419 28.51 -13.44 25.26
CA ALA A 419 29.67 -13.19 24.41
C ALA A 419 29.33 -13.13 22.91
N LEU A 420 28.20 -13.71 22.49
CA LEU A 420 27.77 -13.78 21.10
C LEU A 420 27.09 -12.50 20.63
N TRP A 421 26.28 -11.83 21.47
CA TRP A 421 25.56 -10.60 21.10
C TRP A 421 26.48 -9.53 20.50
N ARG A 422 27.64 -9.30 21.12
CA ARG A 422 28.66 -8.33 20.64
C ARG A 422 29.41 -8.75 19.39
N LYS A 423 29.24 -10.00 18.93
CA LYS A 423 30.01 -10.62 17.86
C LYS A 423 29.15 -11.13 16.71
N ILE A 424 27.82 -11.09 16.81
CA ILE A 424 26.95 -11.70 15.80
C ILE A 424 26.59 -10.74 14.68
N ALA A 425 26.56 -9.43 14.95
CA ALA A 425 26.17 -8.41 13.98
C ALA A 425 27.16 -7.24 13.91
N ILE A 426 27.08 -6.46 12.82
CA ILE A 426 27.75 -5.16 12.70
C ILE A 426 26.70 -4.11 12.34
N THR A 427 26.74 -2.96 13.00
CA THR A 427 25.96 -1.77 12.69
C THR A 427 26.51 -1.12 11.41
N HIS A 428 25.94 -1.46 10.25
CA HIS A 428 26.40 -0.93 8.96
C HIS A 428 25.42 0.05 8.30
N ASP A 429 24.16 0.10 8.74
CA ASP A 429 23.12 0.84 8.03
C ASP A 429 22.30 1.66 9.02
N ILE A 430 22.53 2.98 9.05
CA ILE A 430 21.64 3.92 9.74
C ILE A 430 20.55 4.27 8.74
N ASP A 431 19.45 3.54 8.80
CA ASP A 431 18.30 3.77 7.96
C ASP A 431 17.52 4.98 8.47
N ARG A 432 17.99 6.18 8.12
CA ARG A 432 17.34 7.45 8.48
C ARG A 432 15.93 7.61 7.90
N GLN A 433 15.53 6.74 6.97
CA GLN A 433 14.20 6.74 6.36
C GLN A 433 13.30 5.63 6.93
N ALA A 434 13.82 4.83 7.87
CA ALA A 434 13.12 3.70 8.49
C ALA A 434 12.40 2.80 7.47
N THR A 435 13.05 2.52 6.34
CA THR A 435 12.49 1.77 5.21
C THR A 435 11.94 0.41 5.60
N CYS A 436 12.56 -0.28 6.57
CA CYS A 436 12.05 -1.56 7.06
C CYS A 436 10.70 -1.47 7.78
N ARG A 437 10.31 -0.29 8.31
CA ARG A 437 8.97 -0.08 8.89
C ARG A 437 7.85 -0.08 7.86
N SER A 438 8.18 0.09 6.58
CA SER A 438 7.21 -0.02 5.48
C SER A 438 6.97 -1.46 5.02
N TYR A 439 7.70 -2.42 5.59
CA TYR A 439 7.62 -3.82 5.22
C TYR A 439 6.47 -4.52 5.94
N ALA A 440 6.08 -5.68 5.41
CA ALA A 440 5.08 -6.50 6.06
C ALA A 440 5.58 -6.94 7.46
N PRO A 441 4.73 -6.94 8.49
CA PRO A 441 5.02 -7.60 9.75
C PRO A 441 5.45 -9.06 9.54
N PHE A 442 6.25 -9.57 10.46
CA PHE A 442 6.65 -10.97 10.44
C PHE A 442 5.44 -11.87 10.64
N ASP A 443 5.24 -12.79 9.69
CA ASP A 443 4.16 -13.77 9.68
C ASP A 443 4.73 -15.15 9.33
N LEU A 444 4.44 -16.14 10.18
CA LEU A 444 4.75 -17.56 9.98
C LEU A 444 4.23 -18.08 8.64
N ALA A 445 3.05 -17.64 8.20
CA ALA A 445 2.45 -18.10 6.95
C ALA A 445 3.33 -17.77 5.73
N ALA A 446 4.10 -16.68 5.79
CA ALA A 446 5.02 -16.27 4.74
C ALA A 446 6.26 -17.17 4.59
N LEU A 447 6.54 -18.04 5.58
CA LEU A 447 7.66 -18.99 5.55
C LEU A 447 7.35 -20.33 4.87
N ASN A 448 6.06 -20.64 4.63
CA ASN A 448 5.61 -21.94 4.12
C ASN A 448 5.58 -22.05 2.58
N MET A 449 6.14 -21.09 1.86
CA MET A 449 6.26 -21.13 0.40
C MET A 449 7.57 -21.82 -0.03
N GLU A 450 7.49 -23.14 -0.22
CA GLU A 450 8.42 -24.06 -0.90
C GLU A 450 9.91 -24.04 -0.50
N HIS A 451 10.31 -25.06 0.28
CA HIS A 451 11.71 -25.42 0.46
C HIS A 451 12.24 -26.22 -0.76
N PRO A 452 13.39 -25.87 -1.37
CA PRO A 452 13.99 -26.58 -2.50
C PRO A 452 14.81 -27.79 -2.02
N LEU A 453 14.15 -28.81 -1.45
CA LEU A 453 14.76 -30.11 -1.13
C LEU A 453 13.93 -31.24 -1.76
N GLY A 454 13.77 -31.21 -3.09
CA GLY A 454 12.95 -32.18 -3.83
C GLY A 454 13.62 -32.82 -5.05
N ARG A 455 14.92 -32.60 -5.27
CA ARG A 455 15.66 -33.19 -6.40
C ARG A 455 16.94 -33.88 -5.95
N GLU A 456 16.86 -34.82 -5.01
CA GLU A 456 17.95 -35.80 -4.81
C GLU A 456 17.55 -37.03 -3.96
N GLN A 457 16.34 -37.59 -4.13
CA GLN A 457 16.00 -38.89 -3.53
C GLN A 457 15.09 -39.76 -4.44
N SER A 458 15.39 -39.81 -5.74
CA SER A 458 14.79 -40.80 -6.66
C SER A 458 15.80 -41.88 -7.07
N PHE A 459 16.61 -42.34 -6.12
CA PHE A 459 17.28 -43.64 -6.19
C PHE A 459 17.14 -44.28 -4.82
N ILE A 460 16.71 -45.55 -4.78
CA ILE A 460 16.37 -46.36 -3.59
C ILE A 460 14.89 -46.25 -3.15
N SER A 461 13.99 -46.96 -3.83
CA SER A 461 13.47 -48.23 -3.29
C SER A 461 12.53 -48.86 -4.34
N ARG A 462 13.01 -49.94 -4.97
CA ARG A 462 12.14 -50.99 -5.49
C ARG A 462 11.96 -51.96 -4.33
N GLN A 463 10.80 -52.02 -3.70
CA GLN A 463 10.36 -53.21 -2.98
C GLN A 463 8.83 -53.27 -2.95
N THR A 464 8.33 -54.07 -3.88
CA THR A 464 7.12 -54.91 -3.84
C THR A 464 6.24 -54.83 -2.58
N PHE A 465 4.99 -54.41 -2.75
CA PHE A 465 3.88 -54.96 -1.96
C PHE A 465 2.66 -55.23 -2.86
N SER A 466 2.13 -56.45 -2.69
CA SER A 466 1.06 -57.09 -3.43
C SER A 466 -0.32 -56.53 -3.08
N ALA A 467 -1.20 -56.39 -4.08
CA ALA A 467 -2.61 -56.07 -3.91
C ALA A 467 -3.43 -57.28 -3.39
N PRO A 468 -4.58 -57.04 -2.73
CA PRO A 468 -5.70 -57.97 -2.68
C PRO A 468 -6.94 -57.45 -3.45
N PRO A 469 -7.93 -58.33 -3.75
CA PRO A 469 -8.66 -58.30 -5.01
C PRO A 469 -10.06 -57.65 -4.97
N ASP A 470 -10.57 -57.44 -6.19
CA ASP A 470 -11.82 -56.81 -6.63
C ASP A 470 -13.12 -57.27 -5.95
N ILE A 471 -14.05 -56.32 -5.80
CA ILE A 471 -15.50 -56.55 -5.59
C ILE A 471 -16.27 -55.85 -6.73
N PRO A 472 -17.20 -56.51 -7.45
CA PRO A 472 -17.83 -56.01 -8.68
C PRO A 472 -19.03 -55.07 -8.44
N PRO A 473 -19.48 -54.31 -9.46
CA PRO A 473 -20.53 -53.31 -9.31
C PRO A 473 -21.93 -53.92 -9.45
N SER A 474 -22.85 -53.55 -8.56
CA SER A 474 -24.28 -53.82 -8.70
C SER A 474 -25.02 -52.58 -9.21
N ASN A 475 -25.60 -52.71 -10.40
CA ASN A 475 -26.59 -51.80 -10.97
C ASN A 475 -27.82 -51.66 -10.06
N LEU A 476 -28.38 -50.45 -9.96
CA LEU A 476 -29.84 -50.22 -9.97
C LEU A 476 -30.15 -48.75 -10.30
N SER A 477 -30.91 -48.59 -11.38
CA SER A 477 -31.45 -47.38 -11.99
C SER A 477 -32.67 -46.81 -11.25
N PHE A 478 -32.91 -45.49 -11.29
CA PHE A 478 -34.22 -44.80 -11.41
C PHE A 478 -33.94 -43.28 -11.58
N SER A 479 -33.99 -42.70 -12.79
CA SER A 479 -35.11 -42.08 -13.53
C SER A 479 -35.85 -40.91 -12.85
N THR A 480 -35.78 -39.74 -13.53
CA THR A 480 -36.75 -38.60 -13.59
C THR A 480 -36.94 -37.75 -12.32
N ARG A 481 -37.11 -36.41 -12.36
CA ARG A 481 -37.60 -35.50 -13.41
C ARG A 481 -37.22 -34.05 -13.03
N MET A 482 -36.94 -33.23 -14.04
CA MET A 482 -36.98 -31.76 -13.97
C MET A 482 -38.42 -31.27 -13.74
N THR A 483 -38.59 -30.24 -12.91
CA THR A 483 -39.62 -29.20 -13.08
C THR A 483 -39.13 -27.89 -12.46
N LYS A 484 -38.95 -26.88 -13.32
CA LYS A 484 -39.05 -25.44 -13.00
C LYS A 484 -40.55 -25.06 -12.90
N PRO A 485 -40.93 -23.96 -12.22
CA PRO A 485 -40.63 -22.58 -12.66
C PRO A 485 -39.38 -21.98 -12.03
#